data_AF-A0A926SYJ4-F1
#
_entry.id   AF-A0A926SYJ4-F1
#
_cell.length_a   1.000
_cell.length_b   1.000
_cell.length_c   1.000
_cell.angle_alpha   90.00
_cell.angle_beta   90.00
_cell.angle_gamma   90.00
#
_symmetry.space_group_name_H-M   'P 1'
#
loop_
_entity.id
_entity.type
_entity.pdbx_description
1 polymer ?
#
loop_
_entity_poly.entity_id
_entity_poly.type
_entity_poly.pdbx_seq_one_letter_code
_entity_poly.pdbx_strand_id
1 'polypeptide(L)'
;MSIRKVATSFGVSKSLSQKLLKQQQPDGNLQPKQMGKPQFSHLTNPEPEVKALVTEHPDATRVELCELFTQNTGNWVTRTAMC
;
A
#
# COMPACT_ATOMS: atom_id res chain seq x y z
N MET A 1 6.46 14.82 -36.45
CA MET A 1 5.33 15.66 -35.96
C MET A 1 5.71 16.30 -34.62
N SER A 2 5.26 17.52 -34.33
CA SER A 2 5.51 18.15 -33.02
C SER A 2 4.46 17.68 -32.00
N ILE A 3 4.84 17.62 -30.71
CA ILE A 3 3.94 17.17 -29.63
C ILE A 3 2.67 18.04 -29.54
N ARG A 4 2.76 19.33 -29.85
CA ARG A 4 1.60 20.24 -29.90
C ARG A 4 0.62 19.87 -31.02
N LYS A 5 1.12 19.49 -32.19
CA LYS A 5 0.27 19.06 -33.31
C LYS A 5 -0.47 17.77 -32.95
N VAL A 6 0.22 16.80 -32.36
CA VAL A 6 -0.37 15.55 -31.86
C VAL A 6 -1.45 15.83 -30.82
N ALA A 7 -1.16 16.65 -29.81
CA ALA A 7 -2.12 17.03 -28.77
C ALA A 7 -3.40 17.64 -29.36
N THR A 8 -3.26 18.51 -30.36
CA THR A 8 -4.39 19.15 -31.06
C THR A 8 -5.21 18.13 -31.86
N SER A 9 -4.55 17.24 -32.61
CA SER A 9 -5.22 16.21 -33.41
C SER A 9 -6.06 15.24 -32.57
N PHE A 10 -5.62 14.95 -31.34
CA PHE A 10 -6.33 14.06 -30.42
C PHE A 10 -7.20 14.80 -29.40
N GLY A 11 -7.26 16.14 -29.44
CA GLY A 11 -8.05 16.94 -28.48
C GLY A 11 -7.59 16.81 -27.03
N VAL A 12 -6.32 16.48 -26.79
CA VAL A 12 -5.75 16.27 -25.45
C VAL A 12 -4.80 17.39 -25.05
N SER A 13 -4.49 17.48 -23.77
CA SER A 13 -3.48 18.42 -23.28
C SER A 13 -2.07 18.01 -23.72
N LYS A 14 -1.22 19.01 -23.99
CA LYS A 14 0.21 18.79 -24.28
C LYS A 14 0.89 17.96 -23.20
N SER A 15 0.56 18.19 -21.92
CA SER A 15 1.16 17.50 -20.79
C SER A 15 0.80 16.01 -20.78
N LEU A 16 -0.42 15.63 -21.15
CA LEU A 16 -0.80 14.23 -21.29
C LEU A 16 -0.02 13.54 -22.41
N SER A 17 0.07 14.15 -23.60
CA SER A 17 0.86 13.60 -24.71
C SER A 17 2.33 13.42 -24.32
N GLN A 18 2.90 14.38 -23.58
CA GLN A 18 4.27 14.27 -23.07
C GLN A 18 4.43 13.13 -22.05
N LYS A 19 3.47 12.94 -21.14
CA LYS A 19 3.50 11.84 -20.16
C LYS A 19 3.43 10.48 -20.85
N LEU A 20 2.53 10.31 -21.82
CA LEU A 20 2.39 9.06 -22.58
C LEU A 20 3.67 8.72 -23.37
N LEU A 21 4.27 9.71 -24.03
CA LEU A 21 5.55 9.51 -24.73
C LEU A 21 6.68 9.08 -23.78
N LYS A 22 6.76 9.72 -22.61
CA LYS A 22 7.74 9.35 -21.57
C LYS A 22 7.49 7.95 -21.01
N GLN A 23 6.23 7.51 -20.95
CA GLN A 23 5.87 6.17 -20.47
C GLN A 23 6.16 5.09 -21.52
N GLN A 24 5.98 5.41 -22.80
CA GLN A 24 6.25 4.50 -23.92
C GLN A 24 7.75 4.19 -24.09
N GLN A 25 8.63 5.17 -23.84
CA GLN A 25 10.09 5.02 -24.03
C GLN A 25 10.74 3.87 -23.25
N PRO A 26 10.49 3.70 -21.93
CA PRO A 26 11.10 2.62 -21.16
C PRO A 26 10.43 1.26 -21.37
N ASP A 27 9.09 1.20 -21.37
CA ASP A 27 8.35 -0.05 -21.21
C ASP A 27 7.60 -0.49 -22.48
N GLY A 28 7.56 0.36 -23.50
CA GLY A 28 6.65 0.18 -24.65
C GLY A 28 5.17 0.20 -24.28
N ASN A 29 4.84 0.43 -23.01
CA ASN A 29 3.53 0.24 -22.43
C ASN A 29 2.83 1.58 -22.18
N LEU A 30 1.63 1.72 -22.75
CA LEU A 30 0.76 2.89 -22.57
C LEU A 30 -0.39 2.63 -21.58
N GLN A 31 -0.45 1.46 -20.96
CA GLN A 31 -1.43 1.16 -19.92
C GLN A 31 -1.26 2.12 -18.74
N PRO A 32 -2.35 2.65 -18.17
CA PRO A 32 -2.27 3.50 -16.98
C PRO A 32 -1.46 2.82 -15.86
N LYS A 33 -0.60 3.59 -15.19
CA LYS A 33 0.06 3.08 -13.98
C LYS A 33 -0.98 2.77 -12.92
N GLN A 34 -0.76 1.70 -12.18
CA GLN A 34 -1.60 1.37 -11.03
C GLN A 34 -1.64 2.57 -10.08
N MET A 35 -2.85 2.93 -9.63
CA MET A 35 -3.00 3.93 -8.57
C MET A 35 -2.20 3.50 -7.34
N GLY A 36 -1.65 4.48 -6.63
CA GLY A 36 -0.90 4.23 -5.40
C GLY A 36 -1.73 3.38 -4.44
N LYS A 37 -1.13 2.29 -3.95
CA LYS A 37 -1.72 1.50 -2.87
C LYS A 37 -1.74 2.33 -1.58
N PRO A 38 -2.69 2.08 -0.66
CA PRO A 38 -2.60 2.65 0.68
C PRO A 38 -1.25 2.28 1.29
N GLN A 39 -0.64 3.24 1.97
CA GLN A 39 0.59 3.00 2.71
C GLN A 39 0.25 2.02 3.84
N PHE A 40 0.79 0.81 3.77
CA PHE A 40 0.56 -0.20 4.80
C PHE A 40 1.14 0.30 6.13
N SER A 41 0.35 0.15 7.19
CA SER A 41 0.81 0.39 8.56
C SER A 41 1.95 -0.57 8.92
N HIS A 42 2.78 -0.19 9.88
CA HIS A 42 3.90 -1.00 10.41
C HIS A 42 3.53 -2.43 10.83
N LEU A 43 2.23 -2.70 11.06
CA LEU A 43 1.66 -4.02 11.24
C LEU A 43 1.48 -4.72 9.88
N THR A 44 2.60 -5.00 9.20
CA THR A 44 2.54 -5.73 7.93
C THR A 44 2.33 -7.22 8.23
N ASN A 45 1.07 -7.65 8.23
CA ASN A 45 0.65 -9.04 8.35
C ASN A 45 1.03 -9.75 9.68
N PRO A 46 0.64 -9.22 10.86
CA PRO A 46 0.94 -9.83 12.17
C PRO A 46 0.08 -11.07 12.49
N GLU A 47 -0.80 -11.50 11.58
CA GLU A 47 -1.71 -12.64 11.79
C GLU A 47 -1.05 -13.91 12.37
N PRO A 48 0.13 -14.37 11.91
CA PRO A 48 0.75 -15.57 12.49
C PRO A 48 1.25 -15.33 13.91
N GLU A 49 1.83 -14.17 14.21
CA GLU A 49 2.32 -13.82 15.55
C GLU A 49 1.16 -13.70 16.53
N VAL A 50 0.08 -13.01 16.13
CA VAL A 50 -1.11 -12.84 16.97
C VAL A 50 -1.81 -14.17 17.24
N LYS A 51 -1.91 -15.06 16.24
CA LYS A 51 -2.48 -16.41 16.43
C LYS A 51 -1.65 -17.24 17.40
N ALA A 52 -0.33 -17.18 17.32
CA ALA A 52 0.55 -17.87 18.27
C ALA A 52 0.34 -17.34 19.70
N LEU A 53 0.31 -16.01 19.86
CA LEU A 53 0.10 -15.34 21.14
C LEU A 53 -1.23 -15.73 21.81
N VAL A 54 -2.32 -15.78 21.03
CA VAL A 54 -3.64 -16.20 21.53
C VAL A 54 -3.69 -17.68 21.89
N THR A 55 -2.95 -18.52 21.17
CA THR A 55 -2.88 -19.95 21.47
C THR A 55 -2.08 -20.22 22.75
N GLU A 56 -1.04 -19.44 22.99
CA GLU A 56 -0.22 -19.52 24.21
C GLU A 56 -0.94 -18.96 25.45
N HIS A 57 -1.81 -17.97 25.26
CA HIS A 57 -2.55 -17.31 26.33
C HIS A 57 -4.07 -17.28 26.06
N PRO A 58 -4.76 -18.43 26.16
CA PRO A 58 -6.18 -18.53 25.81
C PRO A 58 -7.10 -17.73 26.75
N ASP A 59 -6.68 -17.52 28.00
CA ASP A 59 -7.47 -16.81 29.02
C ASP A 59 -7.14 -15.31 29.10
N ALA A 60 -6.17 -14.82 28.31
CA ALA A 60 -5.77 -13.42 28.35
C ALA A 60 -6.82 -12.52 27.72
N THR A 61 -7.05 -11.38 28.35
CA THR A 61 -7.91 -10.32 27.81
C THR A 61 -7.25 -9.63 26.62
N ARG A 62 -8.03 -8.99 25.75
CA ARG A 62 -7.50 -8.21 24.62
C ARG A 62 -6.51 -7.12 25.04
N VAL A 63 -6.64 -6.56 26.25
CA VAL A 63 -5.71 -5.56 26.78
C VAL A 63 -4.35 -6.20 27.05
N GLU A 64 -4.34 -7.33 27.76
CA GLU A 64 -3.13 -8.08 28.08
C GLU A 64 -2.45 -8.59 26.80
N LEU A 65 -3.22 -9.06 25.82
CA LEU A 65 -2.66 -9.46 24.52
C LEU A 65 -1.99 -8.29 23.78
N CYS A 66 -2.52 -7.07 23.85
CA CYS A 66 -1.86 -5.89 23.29
C CYS A 66 -0.53 -5.56 23.99
N GLU A 67 -0.49 -5.70 25.32
CA GLU A 67 0.72 -5.48 26.12
C GLU A 67 1.79 -6.53 25.79
N LEU A 68 1.40 -7.81 25.76
CA LEU A 68 2.28 -8.92 25.38
C LEU A 68 2.80 -8.79 23.94
N PHE A 69 1.94 -8.40 23.01
CA PHE A 69 2.34 -8.16 21.63
C PHE A 69 3.36 -7.01 21.51
N THR A 70 3.18 -5.94 22.30
CA THR A 70 4.13 -4.82 22.33
C THR A 70 5.48 -5.25 22.93
N GLN A 71 5.47 -6.09 23.97
CA GLN A 71 6.70 -6.62 24.57
C GLN A 71 7.48 -7.53 23.60
N ASN A 72 6.78 -8.34 22.82
CA ASN A 72 7.41 -9.32 21.92
C ASN A 72 7.91 -8.70 20.62
N THR A 73 7.09 -7.86 19.97
CA THR A 73 7.38 -7.34 18.63
C THR A 73 7.88 -5.89 18.65
N GLY A 74 7.75 -5.18 19.78
CA GLY A 74 8.09 -3.75 19.90
C GLY A 74 7.11 -2.81 19.17
N ASN A 75 6.07 -3.38 18.55
CA ASN A 75 5.05 -2.65 17.81
C ASN A 75 3.82 -2.43 18.70
N TRP A 76 3.42 -1.18 18.87
CA TRP A 76 2.22 -0.86 19.63
C TRP A 76 0.95 -1.10 18.82
N VAL A 77 -0.04 -1.75 19.42
CA VAL A 77 -1.33 -2.10 18.78
C VAL A 77 -2.49 -1.64 19.64
N THR A 78 -3.47 -0.97 19.03
CA THR A 78 -4.72 -0.60 19.70
C THR A 78 -5.65 -1.80 19.86
N ARG A 79 -6.54 -1.77 20.87
CA ARG A 79 -7.59 -2.80 21.07
C ARG A 79 -8.46 -3.06 19.84
N THR A 80 -8.70 -2.06 19.00
CA THR A 80 -9.49 -2.18 17.76
C THR A 80 -8.71 -2.80 16.60
N ALA A 81 -7.37 -2.69 16.63
CA ALA A 81 -6.49 -3.34 15.67
C ALA A 81 -6.10 -4.76 16.10
N MET A 82 -6.26 -5.08 17.39
CA MET A 82 -6.11 -6.43 17.94
C MET A 82 -7.35 -7.28 17.62
N CYS A 83 -7.14 -8.54 17.22
CA CYS A 83 -8.18 -9.49 16.80
C CYS A 83 -9.43 -9.46 17.69
#